data_AF-A0A814VSL4-F1
#
_entry.id   AF-A0A814VSL4-F1
#
_cell.length_a   1.000
_cell.length_b   1.000
_cell.length_c   1.000
_cell.angle_alpha   90.00
_cell.angle_beta   90.00
_cell.angle_gamma   90.00
#
_symmetry.space_group_name_H-M   'P 1'
#
loop_
_entity.id
_entity.type
_entity.pdbx_description
1 polymer ?
#
loop_
_entity_poly.entity_id
_entity_poly.type
_entity_poly.pdbx_seq_one_letter_code
_entity_poly.pdbx_strand_id
1 'polypeptide(L)'
;MITDAKRDFLDDPNPIYLYSDGEMTQFEEVAGTCSNKDNHDELCLTVRSITIGTISVVGIAILHQWTKYTYSYTYISPILSIILSYPLGHLWTWIVPNAQKFTQKEHGLILIMTNIAWMYFSVFNYATSATLPLLEYDQRNFANYFFLVVALQFIGFGLAGIMRRFLVWPTEIIWPQNLPLIATLRTLHEHQLPVINYYNETQLIRKIKKFFLEKKVHFFILVTILAFIYEWFPLYIVSALSVFSWACLFNQSNYLLAQLTAVRGLALFGSGLTLDWSQITMYLGSPLILPRWAIVNISFGFALIIWFIVPIV
;
A
#
# COMPACT_ATOMS: atom_id res chain seq x y z
N MET A 1 17.88 -35.85 16.58
CA MET A 1 16.76 -36.61 16.01
C MET A 1 16.35 -35.92 14.73
N ILE A 2 16.75 -36.50 13.59
CA ILE A 2 16.29 -36.07 12.28
C ILE A 2 14.83 -36.54 12.23
N THR A 3 13.89 -35.61 12.42
CA THR A 3 12.47 -35.91 12.48
C THR A 3 11.96 -36.36 11.12
N ASP A 4 11.03 -37.31 11.14
CA ASP A 4 10.55 -38.10 9.99
C ASP A 4 10.01 -37.28 8.81
N ALA A 5 9.74 -35.98 8.98
CA ALA A 5 9.33 -35.06 7.92
C ALA A 5 10.34 -34.92 6.77
N LYS A 6 11.63 -35.22 6.99
CA LYS A 6 12.66 -35.14 5.94
C LYS A 6 12.68 -36.35 4.99
N ARG A 7 12.03 -37.46 5.37
CA ARG A 7 11.94 -38.66 4.52
C ARG A 7 10.88 -38.52 3.43
N ASP A 8 9.75 -37.90 3.75
CA ASP A 8 8.67 -37.66 2.78
C ASP A 8 9.05 -36.59 1.72
N PHE A 9 10.16 -35.87 1.93
CA PHE A 9 10.70 -34.86 1.01
C PHE A 9 11.37 -35.44 -0.25
N LEU A 10 11.69 -36.74 -0.28
CA LEU A 10 12.51 -37.35 -1.33
C LEU A 10 11.72 -38.19 -2.35
N ASP A 11 10.44 -38.51 -2.07
CA ASP A 11 9.67 -39.49 -2.85
C ASP A 11 8.53 -38.90 -3.70
N ASP A 12 8.34 -37.57 -3.74
CA ASP A 12 7.24 -36.94 -4.49
C ASP A 12 7.67 -36.51 -5.92
N PRO A 13 7.08 -37.07 -7.00
CA PRO A 13 7.50 -36.81 -8.38
C PRO A 13 7.19 -35.41 -8.93
N ASN A 14 6.50 -34.54 -8.18
CA ASN A 14 6.20 -33.16 -8.59
C ASN A 14 6.63 -32.13 -7.53
N PRO A 15 7.92 -31.77 -7.42
CA PRO A 15 8.43 -30.86 -6.39
C PRO A 15 8.03 -29.38 -6.59
N ILE A 16 7.19 -29.05 -7.57
CA ILE A 16 6.93 -27.67 -7.99
C ILE A 16 5.77 -27.02 -7.21
N TYR A 17 4.91 -27.79 -6.55
CA TYR A 17 3.69 -27.26 -5.91
C TYR A 17 3.35 -27.83 -4.53
N LEU A 18 4.33 -28.34 -3.78
CA LEU A 18 4.11 -28.67 -2.37
C LEU A 18 3.95 -27.38 -1.57
N TYR A 19 2.69 -26.96 -1.38
CA TYR A 19 2.31 -26.11 -0.27
C TYR A 19 2.70 -26.86 0.99
N SER A 20 3.87 -26.53 1.54
CA SER A 20 4.21 -26.88 2.91
C SER A 20 3.05 -26.38 3.77
N ASP A 21 2.28 -27.31 4.35
CA ASP A 21 1.34 -27.01 5.43
C ASP A 21 2.19 -26.46 6.58
N GLY A 22 2.39 -25.14 6.51
CA GLY A 22 3.35 -24.43 7.32
C GLY A 22 2.99 -24.57 8.78
N GLU A 23 3.76 -25.41 9.47
CA GLU A 23 4.08 -25.18 10.87
C GLU A 23 4.37 -23.67 11.02
N MET A 24 3.50 -23.01 11.79
CA MET A 24 3.57 -21.62 12.28
C MET A 24 4.60 -20.74 11.56
N THR A 25 4.13 -19.83 10.70
CA THR A 25 4.99 -18.86 10.00
C THR A 25 6.07 -18.34 10.94
N GLN A 26 7.35 -18.41 10.51
CA GLN A 26 8.51 -17.96 11.30
C GLN A 26 8.34 -16.53 11.86
N PHE A 27 7.46 -15.75 11.24
CA PHE A 27 7.08 -14.40 11.63
C PHE A 27 5.71 -14.39 12.31
N GLU A 28 5.67 -13.94 13.56
CA GLU A 28 4.46 -13.80 14.36
C GLU A 28 3.45 -12.82 13.73
N GLU A 29 3.95 -11.77 13.07
CA GLU A 29 3.12 -10.77 12.42
C GLU A 29 2.31 -11.35 11.27
N VAL A 30 2.89 -12.30 10.52
CA VAL A 30 2.21 -12.99 9.43
C VAL A 30 1.17 -13.96 9.98
N ALA A 31 1.50 -14.71 11.04
CA ALA A 31 0.56 -15.61 11.71
C ALA A 31 -0.68 -14.87 12.23
N GLY A 32 -0.49 -13.66 12.74
CA GLY A 32 -1.58 -12.82 13.28
C GLY A 32 -2.51 -12.26 12.21
N THR A 33 -2.03 -12.03 10.98
CA THR A 33 -2.82 -11.36 9.93
C THR A 33 -3.32 -12.29 8.83
N CYS A 34 -2.50 -13.24 8.40
CA CYS A 34 -2.77 -14.08 7.24
C CYS A 34 -3.56 -15.33 7.65
N SER A 35 -4.44 -15.80 6.77
CA SER A 35 -5.09 -17.09 6.92
C SER A 35 -4.28 -18.14 6.15
N ASN A 36 -4.04 -19.29 6.77
CA ASN A 36 -3.40 -20.43 6.09
C ASN A 36 -4.38 -21.20 5.20
N LYS A 37 -5.68 -20.88 5.27
CA LYS A 37 -6.73 -21.53 4.48
C LYS A 37 -7.12 -20.64 3.31
N ASP A 38 -7.04 -21.18 2.11
CA ASP A 38 -7.60 -20.59 0.88
C ASP A 38 -8.73 -21.49 0.35
N ASN A 39 -9.74 -20.87 -0.25
CA ASN A 39 -10.83 -21.57 -0.93
C ASN A 39 -10.63 -21.46 -2.44
N HIS A 40 -10.23 -22.55 -3.10
CA HIS A 40 -9.90 -22.54 -4.52
C HIS A 40 -11.11 -22.30 -5.44
N ASP A 41 -12.33 -22.53 -4.97
CA ASP A 41 -13.55 -22.40 -5.77
C ASP A 41 -14.06 -20.94 -5.86
N GLU A 42 -13.52 -20.03 -5.05
CA GLU A 42 -13.91 -18.63 -5.08
C GLU A 42 -13.34 -17.90 -6.31
N LEU A 43 -14.25 -17.34 -7.12
CA LEU A 43 -13.89 -16.56 -8.29
C LEU A 43 -13.25 -15.23 -7.89
N CYS A 44 -12.08 -14.94 -8.47
CA CYS A 44 -11.37 -13.67 -8.29
C CYS A 44 -11.69 -12.67 -9.42
N LEU A 45 -11.67 -13.17 -10.65
CA LEU A 45 -11.92 -12.38 -11.86
C LEU A 45 -13.40 -12.49 -12.24
N THR A 46 -14.17 -11.47 -11.92
CA THR A 46 -15.59 -11.37 -12.24
C THR A 46 -15.85 -10.07 -12.98
N VAL A 47 -17.00 -9.97 -13.66
CA VAL A 47 -17.43 -8.72 -14.29
C VAL A 47 -17.49 -7.59 -13.26
N ARG A 48 -17.94 -7.89 -12.03
CA ARG A 48 -17.96 -6.93 -10.91
C ARG A 48 -16.55 -6.42 -10.58
N SER A 49 -15.58 -7.32 -10.37
CA SER A 49 -14.22 -6.91 -9.96
C SER A 49 -13.51 -6.12 -11.03
N ILE A 50 -13.66 -6.49 -12.31
CA ILE A 50 -13.13 -5.73 -13.45
C ILE A 50 -13.79 -4.35 -13.56
N THR A 51 -15.12 -4.28 -13.46
CA THR A 51 -15.86 -3.01 -13.65
C THR A 51 -15.53 -2.01 -12.55
N ILE A 52 -15.65 -2.43 -11.28
CA ILE A 52 -15.33 -1.57 -10.13
C ILE A 52 -13.85 -1.21 -10.15
N GLY A 53 -12.97 -2.20 -10.36
CA GLY A 53 -11.53 -1.97 -10.43
C GLY A 53 -11.12 -0.97 -11.52
N THR A 54 -11.67 -1.10 -12.73
CA THR A 54 -11.34 -0.20 -13.85
C THR A 54 -11.82 1.23 -13.57
N ILE A 55 -13.03 1.41 -13.06
CA ILE A 55 -13.57 2.73 -12.70
C ILE A 55 -12.70 3.36 -11.60
N SER A 56 -12.35 2.60 -10.56
CA SER A 56 -11.51 3.08 -9.48
C SER A 56 -10.09 3.43 -9.96
N VAL A 57 -9.50 2.65 -10.85
CA VAL A 57 -8.19 2.94 -11.47
C VAL A 57 -8.21 4.25 -12.24
N VAL A 58 -9.21 4.43 -13.11
CA VAL A 58 -9.33 5.67 -13.91
C VAL A 58 -9.52 6.87 -12.99
N GLY A 59 -10.40 6.78 -12.00
CA GLY A 59 -10.65 7.86 -11.04
C GLY A 59 -9.41 8.24 -10.23
N ILE A 60 -8.70 7.25 -9.66
CA ILE A 60 -7.50 7.48 -8.86
C ILE A 60 -6.37 8.05 -9.73
N ALA A 61 -6.16 7.52 -10.94
CA ALA A 61 -5.14 8.01 -11.86
C ALA A 61 -5.38 9.48 -12.26
N ILE A 62 -6.63 9.86 -12.52
CA ILE A 62 -6.98 11.26 -12.82
C ILE A 62 -6.67 12.16 -11.62
N LEU A 63 -7.05 11.75 -10.41
CA LEU A 63 -6.79 12.53 -9.19
C LEU A 63 -5.30 12.67 -8.89
N HIS A 64 -4.53 11.59 -9.00
CA HIS A 64 -3.07 11.63 -8.82
C HIS A 64 -2.40 12.49 -9.89
N GLN A 65 -2.88 12.46 -11.14
CA GLN A 65 -2.32 13.29 -12.21
C GLN A 65 -2.62 14.77 -11.98
N TRP A 66 -3.84 15.08 -11.56
CA TRP A 66 -4.24 16.46 -11.28
C TRP A 66 -3.47 17.06 -10.09
N THR A 67 -3.37 16.32 -8.99
CA THR A 67 -2.67 16.77 -7.77
C THR A 67 -1.16 16.87 -7.93
N LYS A 68 -0.58 16.36 -9.03
CA LYS A 68 0.84 16.55 -9.32
C LYS A 68 1.19 17.98 -9.72
N TYR A 69 0.25 18.67 -10.36
CA TYR A 69 0.44 20.06 -10.78
C TYR A 69 0.08 21.05 -9.68
N THR A 70 -0.38 20.57 -8.52
CA THR A 70 -0.64 21.39 -7.34
C THR A 70 0.56 21.40 -6.39
N TYR A 71 0.67 22.46 -5.58
CA TYR A 71 1.76 22.63 -4.62
C TYR A 71 1.80 21.53 -3.54
N SER A 72 0.64 20.95 -3.25
CA SER A 72 0.48 19.82 -2.33
C SER A 72 0.07 18.59 -3.12
N TYR A 73 0.83 17.50 -2.96
CA TYR A 73 0.54 16.21 -3.60
C TYR A 73 -0.33 15.35 -2.67
N THR A 74 -1.55 15.03 -3.09
CA THR A 74 -2.45 14.18 -2.31
C THR A 74 -2.27 12.72 -2.70
N TYR A 75 -1.73 11.92 -1.79
CA TYR A 75 -1.62 10.47 -1.98
C TYR A 75 -2.88 9.76 -1.47
N ILE A 76 -3.51 8.98 -2.35
CA ILE A 76 -4.63 8.09 -1.98
C ILE A 76 -4.02 6.74 -1.63
N SER A 77 -4.16 6.34 -0.36
CA SER A 77 -3.58 5.09 0.12
C SER A 77 -4.36 3.86 -0.38
N PRO A 78 -3.70 2.71 -0.57
CA PRO A 78 -4.38 1.47 -0.97
C PRO A 78 -5.41 1.00 0.08
N ILE A 79 -5.21 1.32 1.36
CA ILE A 79 -6.20 1.05 2.43
C ILE A 79 -7.50 1.81 2.17
N LEU A 80 -7.40 3.10 1.79
CA LEU A 80 -8.58 3.89 1.47
C LEU A 80 -9.31 3.32 0.25
N SER A 81 -8.57 2.80 -0.75
CA SER A 81 -9.17 2.10 -1.88
C SER A 81 -10.00 0.90 -1.44
N ILE A 82 -9.49 0.05 -0.52
CA ILE A 82 -10.24 -1.08 0.07
C ILE A 82 -11.54 -0.60 0.72
N ILE A 83 -11.45 0.45 1.54
CA ILE A 83 -12.61 0.97 2.28
C ILE A 83 -13.67 1.53 1.32
N LEU A 84 -13.25 2.22 0.26
CA LEU A 84 -14.15 2.80 -0.74
C LEU A 84 -14.77 1.75 -1.67
N SER A 85 -14.02 0.72 -2.07
CA SER A 85 -14.56 -0.35 -2.93
C SER A 85 -15.46 -1.34 -2.21
N TYR A 86 -15.35 -1.46 -0.88
CA TYR A 86 -16.20 -2.35 -0.08
C TYR A 86 -17.71 -2.08 -0.23
N PRO A 87 -18.23 -0.86 0.02
CA PRO A 87 -19.65 -0.57 -0.18
C PRO A 87 -20.05 -0.68 -1.65
N LEU A 88 -19.19 -0.32 -2.60
CA LEU A 88 -19.46 -0.46 -4.04
C LEU A 88 -19.64 -1.92 -4.46
N GLY A 89 -18.83 -2.83 -3.93
CA GLY A 89 -18.96 -4.27 -4.17
C GLY A 89 -20.28 -4.85 -3.63
N HIS A 90 -20.76 -4.32 -2.50
CA HIS A 90 -22.05 -4.72 -1.93
C HIS A 90 -23.24 -4.06 -2.65
N LEU A 91 -23.13 -2.79 -3.04
CA LEU A 91 -24.14 -2.11 -3.87
C LEU A 91 -24.34 -2.83 -5.20
N TRP A 92 -23.27 -3.38 -5.80
CA TRP A 92 -23.40 -4.22 -6.99
C TRP A 92 -24.31 -5.43 -6.76
N THR A 93 -24.22 -6.09 -5.59
CA THR A 93 -25.09 -7.23 -5.28
C THR A 93 -26.56 -6.86 -5.14
N TRP A 94 -26.83 -5.59 -4.83
CA TRP A 94 -28.19 -5.08 -4.72
C TRP A 94 -28.77 -4.67 -6.08
N ILE A 95 -27.92 -4.15 -6.98
CA ILE A 95 -28.33 -3.66 -8.31
C ILE A 95 -28.43 -4.80 -9.33
N VAL A 96 -27.50 -5.76 -9.31
CA VAL A 96 -27.43 -6.82 -10.33
C VAL A 96 -28.13 -8.09 -9.84
N PRO A 97 -29.21 -8.54 -10.52
CA PRO A 97 -29.91 -9.76 -10.13
C PRO A 97 -29.00 -10.99 -10.26
N ASN A 98 -29.12 -11.93 -9.32
CA ASN A 98 -28.30 -13.14 -9.22
C ASN A 98 -26.79 -12.89 -9.03
N ALA A 99 -26.37 -11.69 -8.63
CA ALA A 99 -24.99 -11.45 -8.26
C ALA A 99 -24.59 -12.30 -7.05
N GLN A 100 -23.46 -13.00 -7.17
CA GLN A 100 -22.87 -13.73 -6.04
C GLN A 100 -22.40 -12.75 -4.96
N LYS A 101 -22.23 -13.27 -3.73
CA LYS A 101 -21.68 -12.49 -2.62
C LYS A 101 -20.32 -11.90 -3.01
N PHE A 102 -20.03 -10.70 -2.50
CA PHE A 102 -18.75 -10.05 -2.77
C PHE A 102 -17.65 -10.75 -2.00
N THR A 103 -16.75 -11.43 -2.71
CA THR A 103 -15.70 -12.25 -2.10
C THR A 103 -14.46 -11.44 -1.75
N GLN A 104 -13.66 -11.94 -0.82
CA GLN A 104 -12.37 -11.32 -0.48
C GLN A 104 -11.41 -11.30 -1.68
N LYS A 105 -11.49 -12.31 -2.56
CA LYS A 105 -10.65 -12.42 -3.76
C LYS A 105 -10.97 -11.34 -4.79
N GLU A 106 -12.26 -11.12 -5.09
CA GLU A 106 -12.68 -10.01 -5.96
C GLU A 106 -12.24 -8.65 -5.40
N HIS A 107 -12.35 -8.47 -4.09
CA HIS A 107 -11.91 -7.24 -3.45
C HIS A 107 -10.39 -7.06 -3.49
N GLY A 108 -9.63 -8.15 -3.29
CA GLY A 108 -8.18 -8.17 -3.46
C GLY A 108 -7.74 -7.83 -4.88
N LEU A 109 -8.48 -8.28 -5.91
CA LEU A 109 -8.19 -7.91 -7.29
C LEU A 109 -8.43 -6.43 -7.55
N ILE A 110 -9.53 -5.86 -7.03
CA ILE A 110 -9.81 -4.41 -7.10
C ILE A 110 -8.68 -3.61 -6.43
N LEU A 111 -8.19 -4.08 -5.28
CA LEU A 111 -7.04 -3.48 -4.60
C LEU A 111 -5.78 -3.50 -5.48
N ILE A 112 -5.46 -4.64 -6.11
CA ILE A 112 -4.28 -4.74 -6.98
C ILE A 112 -4.41 -3.75 -8.15
N MET A 113 -5.58 -3.72 -8.81
CA MET A 113 -5.86 -2.80 -9.92
C MET A 113 -5.64 -1.35 -9.48
N THR A 114 -6.27 -0.93 -8.38
CA THR A 114 -6.19 0.45 -7.88
C THR A 114 -4.80 0.86 -7.40
N ASN A 115 -4.01 -0.06 -6.85
CA ASN A 115 -2.65 0.23 -6.41
C ASN A 115 -1.71 0.54 -7.59
N ILE A 116 -1.89 -0.16 -8.72
CA ILE A 116 -1.13 0.12 -9.96
C ILE A 116 -1.38 1.56 -10.46
N ALA A 117 -2.57 2.13 -10.17
CA ALA A 117 -2.92 3.49 -10.55
C ALA A 117 -2.06 4.57 -9.89
N TRP A 118 -1.15 4.25 -8.96
CA TRP A 118 -0.18 5.20 -8.41
C TRP A 118 1.18 5.17 -9.12
N MET A 119 1.61 4.01 -9.63
CA MET A 119 2.98 3.75 -10.08
C MET A 119 3.28 4.23 -11.53
N TYR A 120 2.26 4.76 -12.23
CA TYR A 120 2.37 5.25 -13.62
C TYR A 120 3.29 6.47 -13.78
N PHE A 121 3.61 7.18 -12.70
CA PHE A 121 4.49 8.36 -12.73
C PHE A 121 5.87 8.07 -13.33
N SER A 122 6.46 6.92 -12.99
CA SER A 122 7.78 6.53 -13.50
C SER A 122 7.77 6.32 -15.02
N VAL A 123 6.73 5.66 -15.53
CA VAL A 123 6.54 5.37 -16.95
C VAL A 123 6.21 6.63 -17.72
N PHE A 124 5.39 7.54 -17.17
CA PHE A 124 5.11 8.83 -17.81
C PHE A 124 6.36 9.70 -17.92
N ASN A 125 7.17 9.83 -16.87
CA ASN A 125 8.41 10.62 -16.93
C ASN A 125 9.44 9.97 -17.84
N TYR A 126 9.58 8.64 -17.80
CA TYR A 126 10.51 7.93 -18.68
C TYR A 126 10.07 8.05 -20.14
N ALA A 127 8.79 7.83 -20.43
CA ALA A 127 8.25 8.05 -21.77
C ALA A 127 8.49 9.50 -22.21
N THR A 128 8.12 10.49 -21.40
CA THR A 128 8.29 11.91 -21.72
C THR A 128 9.77 12.28 -21.94
N SER A 129 10.68 11.86 -21.06
CA SER A 129 12.13 12.15 -21.18
C SER A 129 12.82 11.40 -22.31
N ALA A 130 12.46 10.13 -22.57
CA ALA A 130 12.93 9.38 -23.72
C ALA A 130 12.35 9.91 -25.04
N THR A 131 11.19 10.57 -24.99
CA THR A 131 10.52 11.15 -26.16
C THR A 131 10.83 12.63 -26.41
N LEU A 132 11.43 13.35 -25.46
CA LEU A 132 11.87 14.73 -25.65
C LEU A 132 12.78 14.90 -26.88
N PRO A 133 13.76 13.99 -27.13
CA PRO A 133 14.53 13.99 -28.38
C PRO A 133 13.70 13.60 -29.62
N LEU A 134 12.67 12.76 -29.45
CA LEU A 134 11.75 12.37 -30.54
C LEU A 134 10.76 13.49 -30.91
N LEU A 135 10.48 14.43 -30.00
CA LEU A 135 9.62 15.60 -30.21
C LEU A 135 10.30 16.71 -31.03
N GLU A 136 11.64 16.71 -31.08
CA GLU A 136 12.41 17.55 -32.02
C GLU A 136 12.23 17.08 -33.47
N TYR A 137 11.84 15.81 -33.68
CA TYR A 137 11.43 15.28 -34.97
C TYR A 137 9.90 15.23 -35.08
N ASP A 138 9.33 15.61 -36.21
CA ASP A 138 7.90 15.85 -36.43
C ASP A 138 7.01 14.57 -36.48
N GLN A 139 7.28 13.58 -35.61
CA GLN A 139 6.64 12.26 -35.60
C GLN A 139 5.68 12.11 -34.40
N ARG A 140 4.79 13.09 -34.21
CA ARG A 140 3.79 13.09 -33.13
C ARG A 140 2.61 12.16 -33.44
N ASN A 141 2.84 10.84 -33.47
CA ASN A 141 1.77 9.86 -33.64
C ASN A 141 1.33 9.28 -32.29
N PHE A 142 0.08 9.53 -31.89
CA PHE A 142 -0.53 8.98 -30.66
C PHE A 142 -0.31 7.47 -30.51
N ALA A 143 -0.42 6.72 -31.61
CA ALA A 143 -0.26 5.27 -31.60
C ALA A 143 1.12 4.85 -31.07
N ASN A 144 2.19 5.54 -31.49
CA ASN A 144 3.56 5.22 -31.05
C ASN A 144 3.70 5.38 -29.53
N TYR A 145 3.16 6.47 -28.97
CA TYR A 145 3.18 6.72 -27.52
C TYR A 145 2.34 5.71 -26.75
N PHE A 146 1.13 5.42 -27.25
CA PHE A 146 0.23 4.46 -26.62
C PHE A 146 0.88 3.06 -26.56
N PHE A 147 1.39 2.56 -27.68
CA PHE A 147 2.02 1.24 -27.72
C PHE A 147 3.34 1.20 -26.96
N LEU A 148 4.13 2.28 -26.94
CA LEU A 148 5.35 2.36 -26.13
C LEU A 148 5.03 2.25 -24.62
N VAL A 149 4.04 3.02 -24.14
CA VAL A 149 3.61 2.96 -22.74
C VAL A 149 3.06 1.58 -22.40
N VAL A 150 2.22 1.00 -23.26
CA VAL A 150 1.67 -0.35 -23.07
C VAL A 150 2.78 -1.40 -23.01
N ALA A 151 3.79 -1.33 -23.89
CA ALA A 151 4.92 -2.24 -23.89
C ALA A 151 5.73 -2.15 -22.58
N LEU A 152 6.02 -0.94 -22.09
CA LEU A 152 6.72 -0.72 -20.82
C LEU A 152 5.96 -1.31 -19.62
N GLN A 153 4.62 -1.19 -19.61
CA GLN A 153 3.80 -1.78 -18.56
C GLN A 153 3.82 -3.32 -18.60
N PHE A 154 3.70 -3.92 -19.79
CA PHE A 154 3.78 -5.38 -19.92
C PHE A 154 5.15 -5.94 -19.56
N ILE A 155 6.24 -5.23 -19.86
CA ILE A 155 7.58 -5.62 -19.41
C ILE A 155 7.64 -5.66 -17.88
N GLY A 156 7.07 -4.67 -17.19
CA GLY A 156 7.00 -4.65 -15.73
C GLY A 156 6.26 -5.86 -15.14
N PHE A 157 5.06 -6.16 -15.66
CA PHE A 157 4.30 -7.34 -15.21
C PHE A 157 4.96 -8.67 -15.60
N GLY A 158 5.63 -8.73 -16.75
CA GLY A 158 6.41 -9.88 -17.18
C GLY A 158 7.56 -10.18 -16.22
N LEU A 159 8.31 -9.14 -15.83
CA LEU A 159 9.39 -9.27 -14.84
C LEU A 159 8.84 -9.68 -13.47
N ALA A 160 7.73 -9.10 -13.03
CA ALA A 160 7.07 -9.48 -11.77
C ALA A 160 6.67 -10.98 -11.77
N GLY A 161 6.20 -11.50 -12.90
CA GLY A 161 5.91 -12.93 -13.08
C GLY A 161 7.12 -13.82 -12.88
N ILE A 162 8.28 -13.45 -13.45
CA ILE A 162 9.54 -14.19 -13.29
C ILE A 162 10.04 -14.12 -11.84
N MET A 163 9.96 -12.93 -11.23
CA MET A 163 10.43 -12.70 -9.86
C MET A 163 9.54 -13.36 -8.79
N ARG A 164 8.29 -13.73 -9.11
CA ARG A 164 7.37 -14.41 -8.17
C ARG A 164 7.99 -15.64 -7.51
N ARG A 165 8.79 -16.41 -8.27
CA ARG A 165 9.49 -17.59 -7.74
C ARG A 165 10.49 -17.26 -6.65
N PHE A 166 11.11 -16.08 -6.71
CA PHE A 166 12.15 -15.66 -5.79
C PHE A 166 11.65 -14.75 -4.67
N LEU A 167 10.53 -14.05 -4.86
CA LEU A 167 10.04 -13.01 -3.94
C LEU A 167 8.74 -13.36 -3.23
N VAL A 168 7.97 -14.33 -3.71
CA VAL A 168 6.62 -14.62 -3.20
C VAL A 168 6.48 -16.06 -2.70
N TRP A 169 7.03 -17.05 -3.41
CA TRP A 169 6.93 -18.45 -2.99
C TRP A 169 7.82 -18.84 -1.79
N PRO A 170 9.04 -18.29 -1.61
CA PRO A 170 9.85 -18.62 -0.43
C PRO A 170 9.19 -18.16 0.86
N THR A 171 9.12 -19.05 1.85
CA THR A 171 8.47 -18.81 3.16
C THR A 171 9.23 -17.85 4.07
N GLU A 172 10.51 -17.62 3.78
CA GLU A 172 11.40 -16.77 4.56
C GLU A 172 11.24 -15.29 4.23
N ILE A 173 10.53 -14.96 3.14
CA ILE A 173 10.40 -13.59 2.63
C ILE A 173 9.05 -13.00 3.05
N ILE A 174 9.11 -11.83 3.70
CA ILE A 174 7.93 -11.08 4.10
C ILE A 174 7.90 -9.69 3.48
N TRP A 175 6.68 -9.22 3.22
CA TRP A 175 6.41 -7.88 2.70
C TRP A 175 5.55 -7.12 3.73
N PRO A 176 6.17 -6.46 4.74
CA PRO A 176 5.45 -5.83 5.84
C PRO A 176 4.37 -4.83 5.37
N GLN A 177 4.63 -4.12 4.27
CA GLN A 177 3.71 -3.16 3.66
C GLN A 177 2.35 -3.78 3.26
N ASN A 178 2.31 -5.09 3.01
CA ASN A 178 1.09 -5.79 2.61
C ASN A 178 0.27 -6.28 3.81
N LEU A 179 0.86 -6.42 5.01
CA LEU A 179 0.17 -6.98 6.18
C LEU A 179 -1.06 -6.15 6.61
N PRO A 180 -1.00 -4.79 6.66
CA PRO A 180 -2.19 -3.99 6.96
C PRO A 180 -3.28 -4.10 5.89
N LEU A 181 -2.90 -4.28 4.62
CA LEU A 181 -3.85 -4.46 3.52
C LEU A 181 -4.60 -5.79 3.67
N ILE A 182 -3.88 -6.87 3.95
CA ILE A 182 -4.45 -8.20 4.18
C ILE A 182 -5.34 -8.19 5.42
N ALA A 183 -4.88 -7.58 6.52
CA ALA A 183 -5.68 -7.45 7.74
C ALA A 183 -6.98 -6.66 7.48
N THR A 184 -6.93 -5.58 6.70
CA THR A 184 -8.12 -4.79 6.34
C THR A 184 -9.09 -5.58 5.45
N LEU A 185 -8.59 -6.24 4.40
CA LEU A 185 -9.43 -7.10 3.55
C LEU A 185 -10.12 -8.20 4.36
N ARG A 186 -9.36 -8.87 5.22
CA ARG A 186 -9.85 -9.94 6.09
C ARG A 186 -10.86 -9.40 7.08
N THR A 187 -10.57 -8.33 7.82
CA THR A 187 -11.54 -7.78 8.80
C THR A 187 -12.88 -7.40 8.18
N LEU A 188 -12.88 -6.93 6.92
CA LEU A 188 -14.11 -6.63 6.18
C LEU A 188 -14.86 -7.89 5.70
N HIS A 189 -14.18 -9.01 5.45
CA HIS A 189 -14.76 -10.23 4.85
C HIS A 189 -14.94 -11.42 5.81
N GLU A 190 -14.16 -11.50 6.89
CA GLU A 190 -14.11 -12.60 7.88
C GLU A 190 -15.46 -12.82 8.61
N HIS A 191 -16.35 -11.83 8.54
CA HIS A 191 -17.64 -11.84 9.19
C HIS A 191 -18.81 -11.62 8.22
N GLN A 192 -18.63 -11.88 6.92
CA GLN A 192 -19.76 -12.03 6.02
C GLN A 192 -20.61 -13.19 6.52
N LEU A 193 -21.66 -12.87 7.28
CA LEU A 193 -22.61 -13.87 7.75
C LEU A 193 -23.08 -14.65 6.51
N PRO A 194 -22.87 -15.98 6.45
CA PRO A 194 -23.49 -16.75 5.42
C PRO A 194 -25.01 -16.60 5.57
N VAL A 195 -25.64 -15.84 4.67
CA VAL A 195 -27.11 -15.75 4.52
C VAL A 195 -27.75 -17.15 4.47
N ILE A 196 -26.98 -18.17 4.11
CA ILE A 196 -27.42 -19.55 3.90
C ILE A 196 -27.37 -20.39 5.20
N ASN A 197 -26.48 -20.10 6.16
CA ASN A 197 -26.43 -20.79 7.46
C ASN A 197 -27.19 -20.00 8.52
N TYR A 198 -28.39 -19.52 8.19
CA TYR A 198 -29.28 -18.85 9.13
C TYR A 198 -29.71 -19.78 10.29
N TYR A 199 -29.69 -21.09 10.08
CA TYR A 199 -30.22 -22.08 11.02
C TYR A 199 -29.20 -22.72 12.00
N ASN A 200 -27.90 -22.80 11.68
CA ASN A 200 -26.96 -23.64 12.46
C ASN A 200 -25.92 -22.90 13.32
N GLU A 201 -25.76 -21.57 13.18
CA GLU A 201 -24.92 -20.81 14.12
C GLU A 201 -25.76 -20.38 15.34
N THR A 202 -25.33 -20.79 16.54
CA THR A 202 -25.92 -20.32 17.80
C THR A 202 -25.92 -18.79 17.88
N GLN A 203 -27.06 -18.20 18.29
CA GLN A 203 -27.24 -16.74 18.41
C GLN A 203 -26.14 -16.03 19.21
N LEU A 204 -25.51 -16.73 20.17
CA LEU A 204 -24.41 -16.24 20.98
C LEU A 204 -23.16 -15.91 20.15
N ILE A 205 -22.75 -16.82 19.26
CA ILE A 205 -21.56 -16.64 18.39
C ILE A 205 -21.76 -15.45 17.45
N ARG A 206 -22.98 -15.26 16.93
CA ARG A 206 -23.33 -14.11 16.07
C ARG A 206 -23.25 -12.78 16.81
N LYS A 207 -23.78 -12.71 18.04
CA LYS A 207 -23.71 -11.50 18.87
C LYS A 207 -22.26 -11.13 19.20
N ILE A 208 -21.44 -12.12 19.56
CA ILE A 208 -20.02 -11.92 19.87
C ILE A 208 -19.28 -11.40 18.62
N LYS A 209 -19.46 -12.07 17.48
CA LYS A 209 -18.87 -11.67 16.18
C LYS A 209 -19.25 -10.24 15.79
N LYS A 210 -20.53 -9.89 15.85
CA LYS A 210 -21.03 -8.54 15.54
C LYS A 210 -20.45 -7.48 16.48
N PHE A 211 -20.39 -7.79 17.78
CA PHE A 211 -19.83 -6.89 18.81
C PHE A 211 -18.33 -6.64 18.61
N PHE A 212 -17.54 -7.64 18.24
CA PHE A 212 -16.11 -7.47 17.95
C PHE A 212 -15.87 -6.67 16.65
N LEU A 213 -16.69 -6.90 15.62
CA LEU A 213 -16.64 -6.10 14.38
C LEU A 213 -16.97 -4.62 14.69
N GLU A 214 -18.04 -4.40 15.47
CA GLU A 214 -18.39 -3.07 15.96
C GLU A 214 -17.18 -2.44 16.66
N LYS A 215 -16.55 -3.09 17.63
CA LYS A 215 -15.38 -2.50 18.33
C LYS A 215 -14.22 -2.12 17.42
N LYS A 216 -13.82 -2.97 16.47
CA LYS A 216 -12.71 -2.68 15.54
C LYS A 216 -13.04 -1.53 14.60
N VAL A 217 -14.24 -1.52 14.03
CA VAL A 217 -14.72 -0.46 13.13
C VAL A 217 -14.92 0.86 13.89
N HIS A 218 -15.46 0.82 15.11
CA HIS A 218 -15.60 2.02 15.96
C HIS A 218 -14.24 2.58 16.36
N PHE A 219 -13.26 1.73 16.69
CA PHE A 219 -11.90 2.17 16.94
C PHE A 219 -11.28 2.83 15.70
N PHE A 220 -11.44 2.21 14.52
CA PHE A 220 -10.98 2.78 13.26
C PHE A 220 -11.62 4.15 12.98
N ILE A 221 -12.94 4.28 13.14
CA ILE A 221 -13.67 5.53 12.94
C ILE A 221 -13.21 6.59 13.95
N LEU A 222 -13.08 6.23 15.23
CA LEU A 222 -12.62 7.14 16.28
C LEU A 222 -11.22 7.67 15.96
N VAL A 223 -10.28 6.79 15.62
CA VAL A 223 -8.92 7.19 15.25
C VAL A 223 -8.92 8.03 13.97
N THR A 224 -9.76 7.70 12.99
CA THR A 224 -9.91 8.48 11.76
C THR A 224 -10.42 9.90 12.03
N ILE A 225 -11.40 10.05 12.92
CA ILE A 225 -11.93 11.36 13.33
C ILE A 225 -10.87 12.15 14.11
N LEU A 226 -10.18 11.51 15.06
CA LEU A 226 -9.11 12.16 15.80
C LEU A 226 -7.96 12.60 14.89
N ALA A 227 -7.55 11.76 13.94
CA ALA A 227 -6.54 12.09 12.95
C ALA A 227 -7.01 13.22 12.03
N PHE A 228 -8.28 13.19 11.59
CA PHE A 228 -8.87 14.27 10.80
C PHE A 228 -8.84 15.60 11.54
N ILE A 229 -9.23 15.63 12.81
CA ILE A 229 -9.17 16.84 13.64
C ILE A 229 -7.73 17.28 13.87
N TYR A 230 -6.82 16.32 14.13
CA TYR A 230 -5.41 16.60 14.37
C TYR A 230 -4.75 17.27 13.16
N GLU A 231 -5.00 16.77 11.95
CA GLU A 231 -4.40 17.30 10.71
C GLU A 231 -4.75 18.77 10.43
N TRP A 232 -5.87 19.28 10.96
CA TRP A 232 -6.17 20.71 10.86
C TRP A 232 -5.14 21.59 11.56
N PHE A 233 -4.49 21.09 12.62
CA PHE A 233 -3.49 21.85 13.37
C PHE A 233 -2.24 22.15 12.53
N PRO A 234 -1.48 21.16 12.03
CA PRO A 234 -0.30 21.43 11.22
C PRO A 234 -0.64 22.02 9.85
N LEU A 235 -1.81 21.76 9.27
CA LEU A 235 -2.14 22.24 7.93
C LEU A 235 -2.71 23.67 7.89
N TYR A 236 -3.52 24.05 8.87
CA TYR A 236 -4.31 25.30 8.81
C TYR A 236 -4.19 26.19 10.04
N ILE A 237 -4.27 25.64 11.26
CA ILE A 237 -4.34 26.44 12.48
C ILE A 237 -2.96 26.98 12.86
N VAL A 238 -1.95 26.12 12.90
CA VAL A 238 -0.56 26.45 13.23
C VAL A 238 0.36 25.76 12.23
N SER A 239 0.52 26.39 11.07
CA SER A 239 1.36 25.87 9.98
C SER A 239 2.83 25.69 10.35
N ALA A 240 3.30 26.38 11.41
CA ALA A 240 4.62 26.16 11.98
C ALA A 240 4.82 24.73 12.53
N LEU A 241 3.76 24.02 12.93
CA LEU A 241 3.86 22.61 13.38
C LEU A 241 4.22 21.66 12.22
N SER A 242 3.84 22.01 10.98
CA SER A 242 4.15 21.18 9.81
C SER A 242 5.63 21.24 9.44
N VAL A 243 6.24 22.42 9.54
CA VAL A 243 7.64 22.59 9.19
C VAL A 243 8.27 23.58 10.16
N PHE A 244 9.03 23.09 11.14
CA PHE A 244 9.84 23.95 11.99
C PHE A 244 11.28 23.46 12.10
N SER A 245 12.20 24.43 12.17
CA SER A 245 13.58 24.15 12.52
C SER A 245 13.93 24.81 13.84
N TRP A 246 14.23 24.00 14.86
CA TRP A 246 14.56 24.53 16.18
C TRP A 246 15.89 25.31 16.16
N ALA A 247 16.83 24.92 15.30
CA ALA A 247 18.12 25.60 15.15
C ALA A 247 17.97 27.01 14.53
N CYS A 248 17.07 27.16 13.54
CA CYS A 248 16.79 28.46 12.93
C CYS A 248 16.13 29.47 13.89
N LEU A 249 15.57 29.02 15.02
CA LEU A 249 14.97 29.92 16.03
C LEU A 249 16.03 30.76 16.75
N PHE A 250 17.27 30.27 16.88
CA PHE A 250 18.33 31.01 17.57
C PHE A 250 18.84 32.20 16.77
N ASN A 251 18.90 32.09 15.44
CA ASN A 251 19.38 33.17 14.59
C ASN A 251 18.75 33.11 13.19
N GLN A 252 17.66 33.84 13.00
CA GLN A 252 16.88 33.84 11.76
C GLN A 252 17.54 34.62 10.61
N SER A 253 18.50 35.50 10.88
CA SER A 253 19.13 36.35 9.85
C SER A 253 20.35 35.71 9.19
N ASN A 254 20.84 34.59 9.72
CA ASN A 254 22.02 33.91 9.19
C ASN A 254 21.65 32.95 8.05
N TYR A 255 22.01 33.31 6.83
CA TYR A 255 21.76 32.51 5.62
C TYR A 255 22.45 31.13 5.66
N LEU A 256 23.66 31.05 6.24
CA LEU A 256 24.42 29.80 6.34
C LEU A 256 23.75 28.85 7.33
N LEU A 257 23.26 29.37 8.46
CA LEU A 257 22.49 28.57 9.42
C LEU A 257 21.19 28.06 8.78
N ALA A 258 20.48 28.90 8.04
CA ALA A 258 19.27 28.51 7.33
C ALA A 258 19.53 27.41 6.30
N GLN A 259 20.62 27.50 5.52
CA GLN A 259 20.92 26.52 4.50
C GLN A 259 21.32 25.15 5.08
N LEU A 260 22.03 25.15 6.21
CA LEU A 260 22.43 23.93 6.91
C LEU A 260 21.28 23.28 7.70
N THR A 261 20.42 24.08 8.33
CA THR A 261 19.50 23.58 9.36
C THR A 261 18.02 23.81 9.08
N ALA A 262 17.62 24.60 8.09
CA ALA A 262 16.21 24.74 7.74
C ALA A 262 15.69 23.46 7.07
N VAL A 263 14.38 23.24 7.16
CA VAL A 263 13.70 22.09 6.52
C VAL A 263 13.76 22.17 4.99
N ARG A 264 13.81 23.38 4.43
CA ARG A 264 14.07 23.61 3.00
C ARG A 264 15.56 23.58 2.64
N GLY A 265 16.44 23.47 3.64
CA GLY A 265 17.88 23.28 3.49
C GLY A 265 18.26 21.82 3.71
N LEU A 266 19.44 21.58 4.30
CA LEU A 266 19.95 20.22 4.56
C LEU A 266 19.33 19.53 5.81
N ALA A 267 18.61 20.28 6.65
CA ALA A 267 18.01 19.79 7.89
C ALA A 267 18.99 18.96 8.77
N LEU A 268 20.25 19.41 8.86
CA LEU A 268 21.31 18.71 9.58
C LEU A 268 20.96 18.46 11.05
N PHE A 269 21.43 17.31 11.58
CA PHE A 269 21.23 16.91 12.98
C PHE A 269 19.76 16.82 13.42
N GLY A 270 18.84 16.60 12.49
CA GLY A 270 17.40 16.56 12.79
C GLY A 270 16.88 17.93 13.22
N SER A 271 17.51 19.01 12.76
CA SER A 271 17.05 20.36 13.02
C SER A 271 15.65 20.62 12.46
N GLY A 272 15.31 19.98 11.33
CA GLY A 272 13.98 20.00 10.76
C GLY A 272 13.06 18.97 11.40
N LEU A 273 12.17 19.45 12.26
CA LEU A 273 11.13 18.65 12.89
C LEU A 273 9.77 18.98 12.28
N THR A 274 8.92 17.97 12.24
CA THR A 274 7.57 18.06 11.70
C THR A 274 6.63 17.23 12.56
N LEU A 275 5.47 17.81 12.85
CA LEU A 275 4.34 17.12 13.47
C LEU A 275 3.23 16.85 12.45
N ASP A 276 3.51 17.07 11.16
CA ASP A 276 2.59 16.77 10.06
C ASP A 276 2.83 15.35 9.55
N TRP A 277 1.81 14.50 9.64
CA TRP A 277 1.92 13.10 9.24
C TRP A 277 2.20 12.95 7.75
N SER A 278 1.72 13.87 6.92
CA SER A 278 1.99 13.85 5.48
C SER A 278 3.47 14.08 5.18
N GLN A 279 4.15 14.94 5.94
CA GLN A 279 5.59 15.17 5.83
C GLN A 279 6.40 13.96 6.33
N ILE A 280 6.00 13.37 7.46
CA ILE A 280 6.67 12.18 8.03
C ILE A 280 6.61 11.00 7.05
N THR A 281 5.47 10.81 6.40
CA THR A 281 5.24 9.64 5.54
C THR A 281 5.65 9.83 4.08
N MET A 282 6.10 11.03 3.70
CA MET A 282 6.39 11.36 2.29
C MET A 282 7.52 10.52 1.69
N TYR A 283 8.55 10.16 2.49
CA TYR A 283 9.74 9.47 1.99
C TYR A 283 9.69 7.95 2.15
N LEU A 284 9.46 7.43 3.38
CA LEU A 284 9.43 5.99 3.65
C LEU A 284 8.02 5.38 3.64
N GLY A 285 6.96 6.16 3.38
CA GLY A 285 5.60 5.75 3.69
C GLY A 285 5.35 5.73 5.20
N SER A 286 4.42 4.89 5.66
CA SER A 286 4.13 4.80 7.10
C SER A 286 5.24 4.07 7.86
N PRO A 287 5.96 4.75 8.79
CA PRO A 287 7.02 4.12 9.57
C PRO A 287 6.49 3.06 10.55
N LEU A 288 5.19 3.08 10.84
CA LEU A 288 4.53 2.11 11.72
C LEU A 288 4.51 0.69 11.15
N ILE A 289 4.65 0.55 9.82
CA ILE A 289 4.57 -0.74 9.13
C ILE A 289 5.97 -1.33 8.92
N LEU A 290 7.00 -0.49 8.94
CA LEU A 290 8.37 -0.90 8.64
C LEU A 290 9.03 -1.54 9.86
N PRO A 291 9.78 -2.63 9.67
CA PRO A 291 10.48 -3.28 10.77
C PRO A 291 11.60 -2.36 11.28
N ARG A 292 11.83 -2.41 12.60
CA ARG A 292 12.78 -1.53 13.30
C ARG A 292 14.19 -1.53 12.68
N TRP A 293 14.67 -2.70 12.25
CA TRP A 293 16.00 -2.82 11.63
C TRP A 293 16.11 -2.04 10.32
N ALA A 294 15.04 -2.02 9.50
CA ALA A 294 15.03 -1.32 8.22
C ALA A 294 15.02 0.19 8.44
N ILE A 295 14.26 0.65 9.43
CA ILE A 295 14.23 2.07 9.82
C ILE A 295 15.62 2.51 10.27
N VAL A 296 16.27 1.77 11.18
CA VAL A 296 17.62 2.10 11.65
C VAL A 296 18.64 2.12 10.50
N ASN A 297 18.58 1.15 9.59
CA ASN A 297 19.47 1.10 8.44
C ASN A 297 19.31 2.33 7.53
N ILE A 298 18.07 2.72 7.21
CA ILE A 298 17.79 3.88 6.37
C ILE A 298 18.18 5.18 7.10
N SER A 299 17.88 5.30 8.39
CA SER A 299 18.30 6.45 9.21
C SER A 299 19.82 6.59 9.27
N PHE A 300 20.55 5.47 9.38
CA PHE A 300 22.01 5.47 9.34
C PHE A 300 22.55 5.93 7.99
N GLY A 301 22.02 5.39 6.88
CA GLY A 301 22.38 5.82 5.53
C GLY A 301 22.10 7.31 5.29
N PHE A 302 20.94 7.79 5.76
CA PHE A 302 20.59 9.21 5.71
C PHE A 302 21.58 10.08 6.49
N ALA A 303 21.89 9.72 7.73
CA ALA A 303 22.84 10.47 8.55
C ALA A 303 24.23 10.48 7.91
N LEU A 304 24.72 9.34 7.43
CA LEU A 304 26.02 9.23 6.76
C LEU A 304 26.11 10.15 5.54
N ILE A 305 25.13 10.07 4.64
CA ILE A 305 25.17 10.81 3.39
C ILE A 305 24.89 12.29 3.62
N ILE A 306 23.76 12.63 4.26
CA ILE A 306 23.29 14.01 4.37
C ILE A 306 24.07 14.78 5.44
N TRP A 307 24.44 14.15 6.56
CA TRP A 307 25.14 14.87 7.64
C TRP A 307 26.65 14.88 7.52
N PHE A 308 27.26 13.90 6.82
CA PHE A 308 28.71 13.84 6.69
C PHE A 308 29.19 14.03 5.24
N ILE A 309 28.73 13.22 4.28
CA ILE A 309 29.28 13.29 2.91
C ILE A 309 28.93 14.62 2.23
N VAL A 310 27.66 15.02 2.23
CA VAL A 310 27.22 16.23 1.52
C VAL A 310 27.91 17.50 2.04
N PRO A 311 28.11 17.71 3.35
CA PRO A 311 28.86 18.88 3.82
C PRO A 311 30.37 18.85 3.52
N ILE A 312 30.94 17.67 3.23
CA ILE A 312 32.38 17.51 2.92
C ILE A 312 32.68 17.85 1.45
N VAL A 313 31.73 17.58 0.54
CA VAL A 313 31.86 17.78 -0.93
C VAL A 313 31.40 19.17 -1.33
#